data_AF-A0AAN8F5I8-F1
#
_entry.id   AF-A0AAN8F5I8-F1
#
_cell.length_a   1.000
_cell.length_b   1.000
_cell.length_c   1.000
_cell.angle_alpha   90.00
_cell.angle_beta   90.00
_cell.angle_gamma   90.00
#
_symmetry.space_group_name_H-M   'P 1'
#
loop_
_entity.id
_entity.type
_entity.pdbx_description
1 polymer ?
#
loop_
_entity_poly.entity_id
_entity_poly.type
_entity_poly.pdbx_seq_one_letter_code
_entity_poly.pdbx_strand_id
1 'polypeptide(L)'
;MLLIRIIFGLISIAQSIRIAPETPVDFSIHLCTHQRRHAHGHMQYLPHPVRYCMTVKSSKSQRDLVRDRKGAVGITSSVLFTWRQVTSARQCRFGFQGYQGEYRLAPDFGAYEECQYVLSRHSHALSEVLARGGPLSKALRFNASEPNCPFTYLPTTYADYVSCSLIANEWYILDWHSSIRYETYHKGTYGAYYANYTTSFVFQPSDNLLRNGTETEWLARLIHLETK
;
A
#
# COMPACT_ATOMS: atom_id res chain seq x y z
N MET A 1 -23.63 26.59 53.42
CA MET A 1 -24.47 26.66 52.19
C MET A 1 -23.54 26.71 50.97
N LEU A 2 -22.66 25.74 50.76
CA LEU A 2 -22.84 24.56 49.89
C LEU A 2 -24.22 24.39 49.24
N LEU A 3 -24.36 24.85 48.01
CA LEU A 3 -25.16 24.30 46.91
C LEU A 3 -24.93 25.21 45.71
N ILE A 4 -25.01 24.70 44.48
CA ILE A 4 -24.64 25.37 43.20
C ILE A 4 -23.16 25.17 42.81
N ARG A 5 -22.60 24.00 43.13
CA ARG A 5 -21.83 23.25 42.13
C ARG A 5 -22.66 22.03 41.80
N ILE A 6 -22.60 21.52 40.56
CA ILE A 6 -23.35 20.38 40.01
C ILE A 6 -24.62 20.77 39.23
N ILE A 7 -24.49 21.53 38.13
CA ILE A 7 -25.28 21.32 36.89
C ILE A 7 -24.39 21.64 35.69
N PHE A 8 -23.32 20.89 35.51
CA PHE A 8 -22.76 20.64 34.18
C PHE A 8 -22.89 19.14 33.95
N GLY A 9 -24.16 18.73 33.80
CA GLY A 9 -24.51 17.38 33.41
C GLY A 9 -23.95 17.10 32.03
N LEU A 10 -22.95 16.23 31.99
CA LEU A 10 -22.90 15.06 31.10
C LEU A 10 -23.73 15.21 29.83
N ILE A 11 -23.31 16.09 28.92
CA ILE A 11 -23.62 15.90 27.50
C ILE A 11 -22.66 14.82 27.02
N SER A 12 -22.97 13.58 27.38
CA SER A 12 -22.42 12.42 26.67
C SER A 12 -23.10 12.42 25.30
N ILE A 13 -22.57 13.24 24.39
CA ILE A 13 -22.88 13.15 22.97
C ILE A 13 -22.56 11.71 22.62
N ALA A 14 -23.60 10.92 22.34
CA ALA A 14 -23.43 9.57 21.82
C ALA A 14 -22.62 9.70 20.52
N GLN A 15 -21.30 9.55 20.62
CA GLN A 15 -20.42 9.60 19.47
C GLN A 15 -20.76 8.38 18.62
N SER A 16 -21.48 8.61 17.53
CA SER A 16 -21.56 7.66 16.43
C SER A 16 -20.13 7.22 16.11
N ILE A 17 -19.88 5.91 16.07
CA ILE A 17 -18.56 5.36 15.80
C ILE A 17 -18.06 5.92 14.47
N ARG A 18 -17.04 6.77 14.53
CA ARG A 18 -16.38 7.34 13.35
C ARG A 18 -15.06 6.63 13.14
N ILE A 19 -14.97 5.91 12.04
CA ILE A 19 -13.77 5.21 11.64
C ILE A 19 -12.86 6.21 10.91
N ALA A 20 -11.64 6.42 11.43
CA ALA A 20 -10.66 7.29 10.80
C ALA A 20 -10.18 6.70 9.46
N PRO A 21 -9.74 7.53 8.49
CA PRO A 21 -9.18 7.04 7.24
C PRO A 21 -7.85 6.31 7.48
N GLU A 22 -7.50 5.41 6.56
CA GLU A 22 -6.20 4.75 6.56
C GLU A 22 -5.15 5.62 5.87
N THR A 23 -4.05 5.90 6.56
CA THR A 23 -3.00 6.81 6.10
C THR A 23 -1.66 6.10 6.08
N PRO A 24 -0.78 6.37 5.10
CA PRO A 24 0.58 5.86 5.14
C PRO A 24 1.36 6.54 6.28
N VAL A 25 2.15 5.76 7.01
CA VAL A 25 2.96 6.18 8.15
C VAL A 25 4.43 6.25 7.75
N ASP A 26 4.91 5.27 6.99
CA ASP A 26 6.31 5.17 6.58
C ASP A 26 6.39 4.53 5.19
N PHE A 27 7.22 5.12 4.33
CA PHE A 27 7.55 4.59 3.02
C PHE A 27 9.05 4.30 2.95
N SER A 28 9.39 3.06 2.60
CA SER A 28 10.76 2.59 2.54
C SER A 28 11.06 1.84 1.25
N ILE A 29 12.31 2.02 0.80
CA ILE A 29 12.86 1.37 -0.39
C ILE A 29 14.17 0.73 0.00
N HIS A 30 14.32 -0.55 -0.31
CA HIS A 30 15.51 -1.33 0.00
C HIS A 30 15.91 -2.16 -1.21
N LEU A 31 17.16 -2.61 -1.25
CA LEU A 31 17.57 -3.63 -2.20
C LEU A 31 16.87 -4.94 -1.87
N CYS A 32 16.32 -5.61 -2.88
CA CYS A 32 15.70 -6.92 -2.68
C CYS A 32 16.79 -7.95 -2.42
N THR A 33 16.88 -8.41 -1.18
CA THR A 33 17.80 -9.48 -0.79
C THR A 33 16.99 -10.73 -0.49
N HIS A 34 17.42 -11.88 -0.99
CA HIS A 34 16.86 -13.17 -0.57
C HIS A 34 17.15 -13.49 0.92
N GLN A 35 18.00 -12.72 1.60
CA GLN A 35 18.39 -12.93 2.99
C GLN A 35 17.71 -11.94 3.94
N ARG A 36 17.18 -12.47 5.06
CA ARG A 36 16.41 -11.73 6.07
C ARG A 36 17.23 -10.70 6.88
N ARG A 37 18.57 -10.77 6.91
CA ARG A 37 19.49 -9.81 7.55
C ARG A 37 20.89 -9.96 6.94
N HIS A 38 21.55 -8.86 6.59
CA HIS A 38 22.98 -8.87 6.30
C HIS A 38 23.77 -8.95 7.62
N ALA A 39 24.52 -10.02 7.82
CA ALA A 39 25.66 -10.00 8.74
C ALA A 39 26.80 -9.24 8.04
N HIS A 40 27.42 -8.29 8.74
CA HIS A 40 28.53 -7.49 8.21
C HIS A 40 29.64 -8.36 7.61
N GLY A 41 30.22 -7.93 6.47
CA GLY A 41 31.54 -8.40 6.04
C GLY A 41 31.67 -9.11 4.69
N HIS A 42 30.63 -9.22 3.87
CA HIS A 42 30.75 -9.84 2.55
C HIS A 42 30.27 -8.94 1.41
N MET A 43 31.17 -8.68 0.45
CA MET A 43 30.87 -8.01 -0.82
C MET A 43 30.04 -8.99 -1.67
N GLN A 44 28.71 -8.89 -1.59
CA GLN A 44 27.82 -9.70 -2.42
C GLN A 44 27.78 -9.07 -3.82
N TYR A 45 28.36 -9.76 -4.80
CA TYR A 45 28.13 -9.48 -6.21
C TYR A 45 26.66 -9.70 -6.50
N LEU A 46 25.89 -8.62 -6.59
CA LEU A 46 24.52 -8.65 -7.11
C LEU A 46 24.62 -8.87 -8.63
N PRO A 47 24.17 -10.01 -9.18
CA PRO A 47 24.09 -10.15 -10.62
C PRO A 47 23.11 -9.10 -11.14
N HIS A 48 23.55 -8.35 -12.17
CA HIS A 48 22.71 -7.41 -12.88
C HIS A 48 21.38 -8.05 -13.31
N PRO A 49 20.24 -7.33 -13.26
CA PRO A 49 20.04 -5.97 -12.75
C PRO A 49 19.62 -5.92 -11.27
N VAL A 50 20.02 -4.85 -10.57
CA VAL A 50 19.63 -4.52 -9.19
C VAL A 50 18.10 -4.39 -9.09
N ARG A 51 17.52 -5.01 -8.06
CA ARG A 51 16.07 -5.00 -7.80
C ARG A 51 15.76 -4.21 -6.53
N TYR A 52 14.80 -3.27 -6.61
CA TYR A 52 14.36 -2.48 -5.46
C TYR A 52 13.01 -2.96 -4.93
N CYS A 53 12.96 -3.15 -3.62
CA CYS A 53 11.80 -3.57 -2.87
C CYS A 53 11.17 -2.37 -2.17
N MET A 54 9.89 -2.14 -2.43
CA MET A 54 9.12 -1.03 -1.84
C MET A 54 8.17 -1.56 -0.78
N THR A 55 8.17 -0.93 0.40
CA THR A 55 7.17 -1.20 1.43
C THR A 55 6.55 0.10 1.97
N VAL A 56 5.25 0.05 2.22
CA VAL A 56 4.51 1.15 2.85
C VAL A 56 3.82 0.62 4.10
N LYS A 57 4.12 1.23 5.25
CA LYS A 57 3.42 0.97 6.50
C LYS A 57 2.23 1.91 6.63
N SER A 58 1.14 1.37 7.14
CA SER A 58 -0.14 2.05 7.30
C SER A 58 -0.45 2.33 8.77
N SER A 59 -1.27 3.34 9.03
CA SER A 59 -1.83 3.64 10.35
C SER A 59 -2.84 2.61 10.83
N LYS A 60 -3.30 1.72 9.95
CA LYS A 60 -4.24 0.63 10.28
C LYS A 60 -3.65 -0.74 10.02
N SER A 61 -3.91 -1.65 10.95
CA SER A 61 -3.52 -3.05 10.88
C SER A 61 -4.73 -3.98 10.94
N GLN A 62 -4.50 -5.29 10.74
CA GLN A 62 -5.56 -6.30 10.86
C GLN A 62 -6.23 -6.29 12.24
N ARG A 63 -5.52 -5.90 13.31
CA ARG A 63 -6.10 -5.75 14.65
C ARG A 63 -7.13 -4.61 14.69
N ASP A 64 -6.85 -3.53 13.98
CA ASP A 64 -7.75 -2.39 13.87
C ASP A 64 -8.96 -2.73 13.02
N LEU A 65 -8.82 -3.61 12.01
CA LEU A 65 -9.95 -4.10 11.23
C LEU A 65 -10.93 -4.88 12.10
N VAL A 66 -10.41 -5.76 12.96
CA VAL A 66 -11.23 -6.52 13.92
C VAL A 66 -11.93 -5.59 14.92
N ARG A 67 -11.25 -4.53 15.36
CA ARG A 67 -11.82 -3.52 16.27
C ARG A 67 -12.93 -2.73 15.58
N ASP A 68 -12.67 -2.20 14.39
CA ASP A 68 -13.60 -1.42 13.57
C ASP A 68 -14.84 -2.26 13.21
N ARG A 69 -14.66 -3.55 12.91
CA ARG A 69 -15.75 -4.51 12.64
C ARG A 69 -16.69 -4.70 13.82
N LYS A 70 -16.22 -4.63 15.07
CA LYS A 70 -17.10 -4.75 16.25
C LYS A 70 -18.04 -3.55 16.39
N GLY A 71 -17.64 -2.39 15.87
CA GLY A 71 -18.39 -1.15 15.94
C GLY A 71 -19.30 -0.87 14.74
N ALA A 72 -19.20 -1.67 13.68
CA ALA A 72 -19.92 -1.47 12.43
C ALA A 72 -20.72 -2.71 12.06
N VAL A 73 -21.85 -2.51 11.38
CA VAL A 73 -22.67 -3.60 10.81
C VAL A 73 -21.97 -4.21 9.61
N GLY A 74 -21.30 -3.37 8.82
CA GLY A 74 -20.52 -3.77 7.66
C GLY A 74 -19.33 -2.85 7.46
N ILE A 75 -18.22 -3.41 6.98
CA ILE A 75 -17.03 -2.63 6.61
C ILE A 75 -16.36 -3.25 5.39
N THR A 76 -16.05 -2.40 4.42
CA THR A 76 -15.24 -2.73 3.26
C THR A 76 -14.13 -1.70 3.17
N SER A 77 -12.88 -2.18 3.07
CA SER A 77 -11.72 -1.31 2.93
C SER A 77 -10.87 -1.74 1.75
N SER A 78 -10.37 -0.74 1.02
CA SER A 78 -9.44 -0.94 -0.08
C SER A 78 -8.33 0.10 -0.05
N VAL A 79 -7.13 -0.33 -0.44
CA VAL A 79 -5.97 0.53 -0.65
C VAL A 79 -5.47 0.28 -2.06
N LEU A 80 -5.31 1.35 -2.84
CA LEU A 80 -4.77 1.32 -4.18
C LEU A 80 -3.46 2.09 -4.20
N PHE A 81 -2.42 1.44 -4.70
CA PHE A 81 -1.14 2.03 -5.03
C PHE A 81 -1.03 2.17 -6.53
N THR A 82 -0.58 3.34 -6.98
CA THR A 82 -0.19 3.53 -8.38
C THR A 82 1.18 4.17 -8.40
N TRP A 83 2.14 3.64 -9.14
CA TRP A 83 3.40 4.34 -9.34
C TRP A 83 3.84 4.34 -10.78
N ARG A 84 4.56 5.39 -11.14
CA ARG A 84 5.09 5.59 -12.49
C ARG A 84 6.36 6.40 -12.44
N GLN A 85 7.22 6.16 -13.42
CA GLN A 85 8.34 7.05 -13.69
C GLN A 85 7.79 8.40 -14.17
N VAL A 86 8.39 9.51 -13.73
CA VAL A 86 7.91 10.88 -14.05
C VAL A 86 7.81 11.10 -15.56
N THR A 87 8.75 10.55 -16.32
CA THR A 87 8.87 10.67 -17.79
C THR A 87 8.03 9.64 -18.56
N SER A 88 7.42 8.67 -17.90
CA SER A 88 6.67 7.58 -18.53
C SER A 88 5.16 7.76 -18.37
N ALA A 89 4.42 7.42 -19.43
CA ALA A 89 2.97 7.28 -19.39
C ALA A 89 2.51 5.91 -18.85
N ARG A 90 3.43 4.95 -18.69
CA ARG A 90 3.12 3.63 -18.12
C ARG A 90 3.12 3.71 -16.60
N GLN A 91 2.16 3.05 -15.99
CA GLN A 91 2.00 3.02 -14.55
C GLN A 91 1.77 1.60 -14.07
N CYS A 92 2.35 1.29 -12.93
CA CYS A 92 2.09 0.08 -12.20
C CYS A 92 0.99 0.33 -11.16
N ARG A 93 0.06 -0.61 -11.00
CA ARG A 93 -1.09 -0.47 -10.10
C ARG A 93 -1.29 -1.73 -9.26
N PHE A 94 -1.49 -1.53 -7.97
CA PHE A 94 -1.69 -2.59 -6.98
C PHE A 94 -2.84 -2.25 -6.05
N GLY A 95 -3.79 -3.14 -5.93
CA GLY A 95 -4.95 -3.00 -5.06
C GLY A 95 -4.94 -4.04 -3.96
N PHE A 96 -5.25 -3.62 -2.75
CA PHE A 96 -5.41 -4.47 -1.59
C PHE A 96 -6.80 -4.29 -0.98
N GLN A 97 -7.33 -5.35 -0.38
CA GLN A 97 -8.51 -5.34 0.49
C GLN A 97 -8.11 -5.55 1.94
N GLY A 98 -8.86 -4.95 2.86
CA GLY A 98 -8.56 -5.04 4.29
C GLY A 98 -7.37 -4.18 4.71
N TYR A 99 -7.14 -4.11 6.03
CA TYR A 99 -6.01 -3.38 6.61
C TYR A 99 -4.82 -4.32 6.75
N GLN A 100 -3.78 -4.10 5.95
CA GLN A 100 -2.61 -4.98 5.96
C GLN A 100 -1.56 -4.56 7.00
N GLY A 101 -1.54 -3.29 7.42
CA GLY A 101 -0.50 -2.72 8.28
C GLY A 101 0.82 -2.49 7.54
N GLU A 102 1.30 -3.45 6.77
CA GLU A 102 2.47 -3.34 5.90
C GLU A 102 2.13 -3.85 4.49
N TYR A 103 2.29 -2.99 3.50
CA TYR A 103 2.05 -3.27 2.09
C TYR A 103 3.39 -3.46 1.37
N ARG A 104 3.57 -4.59 0.70
CA ARG A 104 4.78 -4.92 -0.08
C ARG A 104 4.44 -4.85 -1.56
N LEU A 105 5.13 -3.98 -2.30
CA LEU A 105 4.68 -3.55 -3.64
C LEU A 105 5.55 -4.07 -4.79
N ALA A 106 6.87 -3.85 -4.72
CA ALA A 106 7.80 -4.14 -5.81
C ALA A 106 8.95 -5.03 -5.33
N PRO A 107 9.66 -5.72 -6.25
CA PRO A 107 9.35 -5.99 -7.66
C PRO A 107 8.69 -7.36 -7.85
N ASP A 108 8.81 -8.23 -6.85
CA ASP A 108 8.02 -9.44 -6.74
C ASP A 108 6.81 -9.09 -5.88
N PHE A 109 5.65 -9.67 -6.15
CA PHE A 109 4.34 -9.40 -5.53
C PHE A 109 4.30 -9.56 -3.99
N GLY A 110 5.44 -9.58 -3.30
CA GLY A 110 5.62 -9.90 -1.89
C GLY A 110 5.53 -11.41 -1.67
N ALA A 111 6.22 -11.89 -0.63
CA ALA A 111 5.99 -13.23 -0.11
C ALA A 111 4.68 -13.25 0.71
N TYR A 112 3.53 -13.11 0.04
CA TYR A 112 2.23 -13.39 0.63
C TYR A 112 2.00 -14.89 0.52
N GLU A 113 2.33 -15.64 1.58
CA GLU A 113 2.27 -17.11 1.61
C GLU A 113 0.92 -17.65 1.10
N GLU A 114 -0.17 -17.01 1.51
CA GLU A 114 -1.54 -17.37 1.15
C GLU A 114 -1.89 -17.10 -0.33
N CYS A 115 -1.14 -16.23 -1.01
CA CYS A 115 -1.39 -15.84 -2.41
C CYS A 115 -0.38 -16.41 -3.41
N GLN A 116 0.67 -17.11 -2.96
CA GLN A 116 1.81 -17.45 -3.82
C GLN A 116 1.40 -18.17 -5.10
N TYR A 117 0.45 -19.10 -5.00
CA TYR A 117 -0.06 -19.83 -6.16
C TYR A 117 -0.72 -18.91 -7.19
N VAL A 118 -1.64 -18.05 -6.74
CA VAL A 118 -2.40 -17.14 -7.62
C VAL A 118 -1.47 -16.10 -8.25
N LEU A 119 -0.53 -15.54 -7.48
CA LEU A 119 0.45 -14.56 -7.96
C LEU A 119 1.40 -15.17 -8.98
N SER A 120 1.91 -16.38 -8.71
CA SER A 120 2.79 -17.12 -9.62
C SER A 120 2.08 -17.47 -10.93
N ARG A 121 0.82 -17.94 -10.86
CA ARG A 121 0.03 -18.22 -12.05
C ARG A 121 -0.22 -16.96 -12.90
N HIS A 122 -0.53 -15.83 -12.25
CA HIS A 122 -0.76 -14.56 -12.93
C HIS A 122 0.49 -14.03 -13.62
N SER A 123 1.64 -14.04 -12.92
CA SER A 123 2.93 -13.62 -13.48
C SER A 123 3.37 -14.52 -14.64
N HIS A 124 3.15 -15.84 -14.52
CA HIS A 124 3.40 -16.78 -15.59
C HIS A 124 2.55 -16.49 -16.82
N ALA A 125 1.24 -16.29 -16.65
CA ALA A 125 0.34 -15.96 -17.75
C ALA A 125 0.73 -14.66 -18.46
N LEU A 126 1.16 -13.64 -17.71
CA LEU A 126 1.71 -12.39 -18.28
C LEU A 126 2.96 -12.67 -19.12
N SER A 127 3.88 -13.50 -18.63
CA SER A 127 5.10 -13.88 -19.36
C SER A 127 4.81 -14.72 -20.62
N GLU A 128 3.79 -15.58 -20.58
CA GLU A 128 3.40 -16.43 -21.71
C GLU A 128 2.84 -15.60 -22.88
N VAL A 129 2.14 -14.49 -22.59
CA VAL A 129 1.71 -13.53 -23.62
C VAL A 129 2.91 -13.00 -24.40
N LEU A 130 4.01 -12.67 -23.72
CA LEU A 130 5.25 -12.25 -24.38
C LEU A 130 5.88 -13.40 -25.17
N ALA A 131 6.02 -14.58 -24.56
CA ALA A 131 6.69 -15.73 -25.17
C ALA A 131 6.00 -16.20 -26.47
N ARG A 132 4.68 -16.03 -26.57
CA ARG A 132 3.89 -16.36 -27.76
C ARG A 132 3.81 -15.24 -28.80
N GLY A 133 4.58 -14.16 -28.65
CA GLY A 133 4.52 -13.00 -29.54
C GLY A 133 3.18 -12.27 -29.51
N GLY A 134 2.41 -12.42 -28.42
CA GLY A 134 1.14 -11.74 -28.24
C GLY A 134 1.31 -10.23 -28.10
N PRO A 135 0.25 -9.44 -28.36
CA PRO A 135 0.33 -8.00 -28.22
C PRO A 135 0.53 -7.63 -26.74
N LEU A 136 1.46 -6.72 -26.47
CA LEU A 136 1.76 -6.22 -25.11
C LEU A 136 0.55 -5.57 -24.42
N SER A 137 -0.47 -5.17 -25.20
CA SER A 137 -1.75 -4.62 -24.73
C SER A 137 -2.80 -5.67 -24.37
N LYS A 138 -2.51 -6.97 -24.52
CA LYS A 138 -3.45 -8.03 -24.13
C LYS A 138 -3.68 -8.00 -22.63
N ALA A 139 -4.82 -7.49 -22.21
CA ALA A 139 -5.22 -7.44 -20.81
C ALA A 139 -5.67 -8.84 -20.33
N LEU A 140 -5.02 -9.33 -19.28
CA LEU A 140 -5.43 -10.51 -18.54
C LEU A 140 -6.40 -10.10 -17.42
N ARG A 141 -7.37 -10.96 -17.14
CA ARG A 141 -8.24 -10.79 -15.97
C ARG A 141 -7.54 -11.40 -14.77
N PHE A 142 -7.23 -10.57 -13.78
CA PHE A 142 -6.89 -11.06 -12.45
C PHE A 142 -8.20 -11.35 -11.71
N ASN A 143 -8.39 -12.59 -11.28
CA ASN A 143 -9.46 -12.94 -10.37
C ASN A 143 -8.82 -13.46 -9.09
N ALA A 144 -9.03 -12.75 -7.98
CA ALA A 144 -8.67 -13.22 -6.66
C ALA A 144 -9.68 -14.31 -6.25
N SER A 145 -9.56 -15.48 -6.85
CA SER A 145 -10.43 -16.62 -6.54
C SER A 145 -10.20 -17.16 -5.12
N GLU A 146 -9.09 -16.77 -4.49
CA GLU A 146 -8.68 -17.26 -3.17
C GLU A 146 -9.20 -16.31 -2.07
N PRO A 147 -10.02 -16.79 -1.12
CA PRO A 147 -10.66 -15.93 -0.11
C PRO A 147 -9.66 -15.27 0.84
N ASN A 148 -8.48 -15.85 1.01
CA ASN A 148 -7.44 -15.34 1.91
C ASN A 148 -6.49 -14.36 1.23
N CYS A 149 -6.61 -14.15 -0.08
CA CYS A 149 -5.68 -13.29 -0.78
C CYS A 149 -6.11 -11.82 -0.70
N PRO A 150 -5.28 -10.91 -0.13
CA PRO A 150 -5.69 -9.52 0.01
C PRO A 150 -5.58 -8.72 -1.28
N PHE A 151 -5.12 -9.29 -2.40
CA PHE A 151 -5.01 -8.55 -3.66
C PHE A 151 -6.36 -8.38 -4.35
N THR A 152 -6.70 -7.15 -4.70
CA THR A 152 -7.90 -6.81 -5.49
C THR A 152 -7.55 -6.38 -6.91
N TYR A 153 -6.35 -5.81 -7.11
CA TYR A 153 -5.90 -5.34 -8.42
C TYR A 153 -4.42 -5.65 -8.59
N LEU A 154 -4.06 -6.18 -9.76
CA LEU A 154 -2.69 -6.40 -10.21
C LEU A 154 -2.53 -5.88 -11.64
N PRO A 155 -1.30 -5.62 -12.10
CA PRO A 155 -1.04 -5.31 -13.50
C PRO A 155 -1.65 -6.37 -14.42
N THR A 156 -2.48 -5.93 -15.37
CA THR A 156 -3.21 -6.82 -16.28
C THR A 156 -2.51 -6.99 -17.62
N THR A 157 -1.58 -6.09 -17.96
CA THR A 157 -0.76 -6.17 -19.17
C THR A 157 0.70 -6.43 -18.81
N TYR A 158 1.44 -7.05 -19.73
CA TYR A 158 2.87 -7.28 -19.53
C TYR A 158 3.64 -5.94 -19.45
N ALA A 159 3.21 -4.93 -20.21
CA ALA A 159 3.82 -3.60 -20.17
C ALA A 159 3.69 -2.93 -18.79
N ASP A 160 2.51 -3.02 -18.17
CA ASP A 160 2.29 -2.50 -16.82
C ASP A 160 3.08 -3.31 -15.79
N TYR A 161 3.13 -4.64 -15.94
CA TYR A 161 3.90 -5.52 -15.06
C TYR A 161 5.40 -5.16 -15.06
N VAL A 162 6.01 -4.96 -16.23
CA VAL A 162 7.43 -4.55 -16.31
C VAL A 162 7.65 -3.15 -15.75
N SER A 163 6.66 -2.25 -15.87
CA SER A 163 6.74 -0.90 -15.28
C SER A 163 6.77 -0.89 -13.74
N CYS A 164 6.43 -2.01 -13.10
CA CYS A 164 6.53 -2.16 -11.66
C CYS A 164 7.98 -2.30 -11.17
N SER A 165 8.90 -2.72 -12.04
CA SER A 165 10.32 -2.79 -11.72
C SER A 165 10.92 -1.38 -11.72
N LEU A 166 11.50 -0.99 -10.58
CA LEU A 166 12.15 0.31 -10.44
C LEU A 166 13.54 0.30 -11.10
N ILE A 167 13.86 1.41 -11.77
CA ILE A 167 15.17 1.68 -12.37
C ILE A 167 15.96 2.61 -11.43
N ALA A 168 17.23 2.29 -11.21
CA ALA A 168 18.13 3.10 -10.40
C ALA A 168 18.25 4.53 -10.95
N ASN A 169 18.30 5.51 -10.04
CA ASN A 169 18.48 6.94 -10.32
C ASN A 169 17.40 7.58 -11.20
N GLU A 170 16.26 6.92 -11.41
CA GLU A 170 15.10 7.49 -12.09
C GLU A 170 14.08 8.04 -11.10
N TRP A 171 13.37 9.11 -11.46
CA TRP A 171 12.35 9.72 -10.61
C TRP A 171 11.00 9.03 -10.76
N TYR A 172 10.36 8.73 -9.64
CA TYR A 172 9.04 8.10 -9.56
C TYR A 172 8.08 8.89 -8.70
N ILE A 173 6.79 8.75 -9.02
CA ILE A 173 5.67 9.21 -8.21
C ILE A 173 4.91 7.95 -7.78
N LEU A 174 4.68 7.79 -6.48
CA LEU A 174 3.83 6.76 -5.89
C LEU A 174 2.60 7.43 -5.27
N ASP A 175 1.44 7.16 -5.85
CA ASP A 175 0.14 7.58 -5.35
C ASP A 175 -0.44 6.50 -4.44
N TRP A 176 -0.85 6.92 -3.25
CA TRP A 176 -1.62 6.17 -2.27
C TRP A 176 -3.08 6.64 -2.31
N HIS A 177 -4.01 5.69 -2.39
CA HIS A 177 -5.45 5.95 -2.24
C HIS A 177 -6.09 4.90 -1.34
N SER A 178 -6.56 5.31 -0.15
CA SER A 178 -7.35 4.46 0.74
C SER A 178 -8.82 4.86 0.70
N SER A 179 -9.69 3.85 0.79
CA SER A 179 -11.14 4.01 0.86
C SER A 179 -11.71 3.01 1.84
N ILE A 180 -12.35 3.51 2.90
CA ILE A 180 -13.06 2.68 3.87
C ILE A 180 -14.53 3.07 3.83
N ARG A 181 -15.38 2.13 3.43
CA ARG A 181 -16.82 2.25 3.54
C ARG A 181 -17.28 1.44 4.75
N TYR A 182 -18.08 2.05 5.61
CA TYR A 182 -18.61 1.38 6.78
C TYR A 182 -20.05 1.78 7.06
N GLU A 183 -20.77 0.86 7.67
CA GLU A 183 -22.20 0.96 7.91
C GLU A 183 -22.44 0.83 9.40
N THR A 184 -23.19 1.76 9.98
CA THR A 184 -23.52 1.74 11.41
C THR A 184 -25.02 1.73 11.60
N TYR A 185 -25.46 1.03 12.65
CA TYR A 185 -26.84 1.04 13.10
C TYR A 185 -26.87 1.54 14.52
N HIS A 186 -27.46 2.72 14.73
CA HIS A 186 -27.56 3.34 16.04
C HIS A 186 -28.94 3.94 16.24
N LYS A 187 -29.59 3.60 17.37
CA LYS A 187 -30.91 4.11 17.77
C LYS A 187 -31.97 4.04 16.67
N GLY A 188 -32.04 2.92 15.93
CA GLY A 188 -33.03 2.71 14.88
C GLY A 188 -32.71 3.36 13.53
N THR A 189 -31.59 4.10 13.45
CA THR A 189 -31.13 4.72 12.21
C THR A 189 -29.92 3.97 11.65
N TYR A 190 -30.01 3.64 10.37
CA TYR A 190 -28.91 3.04 9.61
C TYR A 190 -28.23 4.14 8.79
N GLY A 191 -26.89 4.17 8.82
CA GLY A 191 -26.11 5.13 8.04
C GLY A 191 -24.89 4.47 7.40
N ALA A 192 -24.59 4.87 6.16
CA ALA A 192 -23.39 4.48 5.43
C ALA A 192 -22.43 5.67 5.37
N TYR A 193 -21.16 5.42 5.68
CA TYR A 193 -20.12 6.44 5.81
C TYR A 193 -18.87 6.04 5.06
N TYR A 194 -18.08 7.04 4.67
CA TYR A 194 -16.82 6.86 3.96
C TYR A 194 -15.69 7.58 4.70
N ALA A 195 -14.54 6.93 4.78
CA ALA A 195 -13.29 7.52 5.24
C ALA A 195 -12.21 7.27 4.19
N ASN A 196 -11.93 8.30 3.40
CA ASN A 196 -11.03 8.24 2.27
C ASN A 196 -9.79 9.11 2.54
N TYR A 197 -8.64 8.69 2.03
CA TYR A 197 -7.42 9.48 2.10
C TYR A 197 -6.52 9.20 0.90
N THR A 198 -5.91 10.27 0.39
CA THR A 198 -5.03 10.23 -0.76
C THR A 198 -3.78 11.02 -0.49
N THR A 199 -2.62 10.49 -0.86
CA THR A 199 -1.33 11.20 -0.81
C THR A 199 -0.39 10.65 -1.88
N SER A 200 0.67 11.39 -2.19
CA SER A 200 1.65 11.04 -3.19
C SER A 200 3.08 11.20 -2.65
N PHE A 201 3.94 10.23 -2.94
CA PHE A 201 5.36 10.26 -2.62
C PHE A 201 6.16 10.43 -3.89
N VAL A 202 7.13 11.35 -3.88
CA VAL A 202 8.11 11.50 -4.97
C VAL A 202 9.45 10.98 -4.47
N PHE A 203 10.06 10.05 -5.22
CA PHE A 203 11.28 9.39 -4.79
C PHE A 203 12.17 9.00 -5.97
N GLN A 204 13.44 8.76 -5.65
CA GLN A 204 14.45 8.25 -6.58
C GLN A 204 15.13 7.04 -5.93
N PRO A 205 15.07 5.84 -6.54
CA PRO A 205 15.79 4.66 -6.07
C PRO A 205 17.30 4.86 -6.26
N SER A 206 18.12 4.57 -5.26
CA SER A 206 19.59 4.62 -5.37
C SER A 206 20.23 3.44 -4.62
N ASP A 207 21.51 3.15 -4.92
CA ASP A 207 22.24 2.01 -4.33
C ASP A 207 22.82 2.27 -2.94
N ASN A 208 23.04 3.54 -2.61
CA ASN A 208 22.93 3.93 -1.22
C ASN A 208 21.48 3.59 -0.86
N LEU A 209 21.19 2.82 0.20
CA LEU A 209 20.19 3.16 1.23
C LEU A 209 19.42 1.99 1.88
N LEU A 210 19.49 2.00 3.21
CA LEU A 210 18.30 1.92 4.06
C LEU A 210 17.77 3.37 4.20
N ARG A 211 16.65 3.76 3.56
CA ARG A 211 15.91 5.01 3.89
C ARG A 211 14.53 4.67 4.40
N ASN A 212 14.17 5.35 5.47
CA ASN A 212 12.86 5.41 6.10
C ASN A 212 12.49 6.90 6.29
N GLY A 213 11.18 7.18 6.37
CA GLY A 213 10.68 8.51 6.67
C GLY A 213 9.23 8.77 6.29
N THR A 214 8.66 9.81 6.89
CA THR A 214 7.29 10.29 6.65
C THR A 214 7.19 11.16 5.38
N GLU A 215 5.98 11.43 4.88
CA GLU A 215 5.75 12.30 3.72
C GLU A 215 6.49 13.65 3.83
N THR A 216 6.39 14.29 4.99
CA THR A 216 7.06 15.59 5.24
C THR A 216 8.57 15.50 5.18
N GLU A 217 9.16 14.40 5.64
CA GLU A 217 10.62 14.17 5.61
C GLU A 217 11.10 13.89 4.19
N TRP A 218 10.31 13.17 3.39
CA TRP A 218 10.59 12.98 1.97
C TRP A 218 10.48 14.29 1.20
N LEU A 219 9.45 15.09 1.45
CA LEU A 219 9.27 16.41 0.83
C LEU A 219 10.41 17.37 1.20
N ALA A 220 10.80 17.43 2.47
CA ALA A 220 11.91 18.26 2.93
C ALA A 220 13.24 17.90 2.26
N ARG A 221 13.48 16.61 2.02
CA ARG A 221 14.66 16.12 1.30
C ARG A 221 14.66 16.52 -0.18
N LEU A 222 13.49 16.52 -0.83
CA LEU A 222 13.36 16.94 -2.24
C LEU A 222 13.67 18.43 -2.44
N ILE A 223 13.36 19.26 -1.44
CA ILE A 223 13.48 20.72 -1.52
C ILE A 223 14.92 21.20 -1.22
N HIS A 224 15.86 20.30 -0.95
CA HIS A 224 17.24 20.64 -0.56
C HIS A 224 17.34 21.59 0.64
N LEU A 225 16.64 21.28 1.73
CA LEU A 225 17.14 21.65 3.06
C LEU A 225 18.11 20.58 3.55
N GLU A 226 19.18 20.34 2.78
CA GLU A 226 20.40 19.76 3.34
C GLU A 226 21.13 20.88 4.09
N THR A 227 20.57 21.33 5.21
CA THR A 227 21.40 22.02 6.21
C THR A 227 22.22 20.95 6.90
N LYS A 228 23.51 20.89 6.56
CA LYS A 228 24.54 20.32 7.43
C LYS A 228 24.40 20.81 8.86
#